data_AF-A0A1F6KM64-F1
#
_entry.id   AF-A0A1F6KM64-F1
#
_cell.length_a   1.000
_cell.length_b   1.000
_cell.length_c   1.000
_cell.angle_alpha   90.00
_cell.angle_beta   90.00
_cell.angle_gamma   90.00
#
_symmetry.space_group_name_H-M   'P 1'
#
loop_
_entity.id
_entity.type
_entity.pdbx_description
1 polymer ?
#
loop_
_entity_poly.entity_id
_entity_poly.type
_entity_poly.pdbx_seq_one_letter_code
_entity_poly.pdbx_strand_id
1 'polypeptide(L)'
;MRNKLSRFWNKKIPFLGLILIIVIISLTVFLVRQTQNLRGRAVAPDKLETEGGVLSSSGVSKQSDSGASGGSYVLFNIQTGGPTPTNPPSTGTGTGGTYKPTYVNVTGGGSMPSTTGGINVQNYGAKGDGSNDDTAEIQAAANAAASAGKPLLIPKTSAYYKVAGTITIKSSVIGINGMPTIKQTSGDHSWNGATFAVANNTTGWIYNLHMVGDYAGQYFNYRSNPPLYPDPVWPGGEGAVLIRVGGVNGLTIKGNLLENAWGDPVNDGGSSKTYPARNVLIDNNTLKNSMRCAIAVTRTSDNWAIFNNKIIHSSYYVNPFDAEPNAENVPGENTITNFELGYNEYQVASPYEVNLFTGWFDPTPGGNIWIHDNYGNWIGAFTKFVGLKGAPSSWYNTNVWNNNKTN
;
A
#
# COMPACT_ATOMS: atom_id res chain seq x y z
N MET A 1 28.61 47.63 64.71
CA MET A 1 27.25 47.24 64.25
C MET A 1 27.23 46.38 62.98
N ARG A 2 28.13 46.57 61.99
CA ARG A 2 28.16 45.78 60.73
C ARG A 2 28.28 44.25 60.89
N ASN A 3 29.07 43.75 61.85
CA ASN A 3 29.26 42.29 62.04
C ASN A 3 28.08 41.55 62.71
N LYS A 4 27.12 42.27 63.34
CA LYS A 4 25.91 41.64 63.88
C LYS A 4 24.80 41.50 62.85
N LEU A 5 24.76 42.38 61.83
CA LEU A 5 23.81 42.30 60.73
C LEU A 5 24.13 41.13 59.78
N SER A 6 25.39 40.89 59.41
CA SER A 6 25.73 39.79 58.48
C SER A 6 25.42 38.38 59.02
N ARG A 7 25.54 38.15 60.33
CA ARG A 7 25.14 36.88 60.96
C ARG A 7 23.62 36.68 61.04
N PHE A 8 22.84 37.75 61.07
CA PHE A 8 21.38 37.66 61.09
C PHE A 8 20.82 37.27 59.72
N TRP A 9 21.43 37.77 58.64
CA TRP A 9 21.01 37.47 57.27
C TRP A 9 21.41 36.07 56.79
N ASN A 10 22.60 35.57 57.16
CA ASN A 10 23.05 34.24 56.71
C ASN A 10 22.26 33.04 57.25
N LYS A 11 21.48 33.21 58.34
CA LYS A 11 20.67 32.10 58.89
C LYS A 11 19.20 32.11 58.44
N LYS A 12 18.67 33.26 58.00
CA LYS A 12 17.24 33.39 57.66
C LYS A 12 16.92 33.21 56.17
N ILE A 13 17.88 33.47 55.29
CA ILE A 13 17.73 33.24 53.84
C ILE A 13 17.43 31.76 53.50
N PRO A 14 18.16 30.76 54.02
CA PRO A 14 17.84 29.36 53.71
C PRO A 14 16.48 28.93 54.28
N PHE A 15 16.06 29.49 55.42
CA PHE A 15 14.75 29.20 56.00
C PHE A 15 13.59 29.77 55.16
N LEU A 16 13.72 31.00 54.66
CA LEU A 16 12.73 31.60 53.75
C LEU A 16 12.68 30.86 52.40
N GLY A 17 13.83 30.41 51.89
CA GLY A 17 13.90 29.58 50.69
C GLY A 17 13.17 28.25 50.85
N LEU A 18 13.32 27.58 51.99
CA LEU A 18 12.62 26.32 52.28
C LEU A 18 11.09 26.51 52.35
N ILE A 19 10.63 27.58 53.00
CA ILE A 19 9.19 27.90 53.06
C ILE A 19 8.62 28.12 51.65
N LEU A 20 9.34 28.86 50.80
CA LEU A 20 8.91 29.12 49.44
C LEU A 20 8.79 27.83 48.61
N ILE A 21 9.76 26.92 48.74
CA ILE A 21 9.74 25.61 48.07
C ILE A 21 8.52 24.78 48.52
N ILE A 22 8.22 24.74 49.81
CA ILE A 22 7.06 24.01 50.35
C ILE A 22 5.74 24.57 49.80
N VAL A 23 5.61 25.89 49.74
CA VAL A 23 4.42 26.55 49.17
C VAL A 23 4.27 26.22 47.68
N ILE A 24 5.35 26.30 46.89
CA ILE A 24 5.32 25.99 45.46
C ILE A 24 4.92 24.53 45.23
N ILE A 25 5.55 23.57 45.91
CA ILE A 25 5.22 22.14 45.76
C ILE A 25 3.76 21.88 46.14
N SER A 26 3.29 22.47 47.24
CA SER A 26 1.89 22.31 47.68
C SER A 26 0.90 22.86 46.64
N LEU A 27 1.21 24.02 46.05
CA LEU A 27 0.40 24.60 44.97
C LEU A 27 0.42 23.73 43.71
N THR A 28 1.58 23.23 43.30
CA THR A 28 1.72 22.36 42.13
C THR A 28 0.93 21.07 42.32
N VAL A 29 1.03 20.43 43.48
CA VAL A 29 0.25 19.21 43.79
C VAL A 29 -1.25 19.51 43.78
N PHE A 30 -1.68 20.64 44.34
CA PHE A 30 -3.09 21.06 44.31
C PHE A 30 -3.60 21.28 42.88
N LEU A 31 -2.82 21.96 42.03
CA LEU A 31 -3.17 22.22 40.63
C LEU A 31 -3.20 20.94 39.79
N VAL A 32 -2.24 20.03 39.99
CA VAL A 32 -2.23 18.72 39.33
C VAL A 32 -3.48 17.92 39.73
N ARG A 33 -3.85 17.93 41.02
CA ARG A 33 -5.03 17.22 41.53
C ARG A 33 -6.34 17.82 41.03
N GLN A 34 -6.45 19.15 40.89
CA GLN A 34 -7.60 19.78 40.23
C GLN A 34 -7.71 19.39 38.75
N THR A 35 -6.58 19.35 38.04
CA THR A 35 -6.55 18.98 36.61
C THR A 35 -6.97 17.52 36.40
N GLN A 36 -6.55 16.61 37.30
CA GLN A 36 -6.97 15.20 37.27
C GLN A 36 -8.46 15.03 37.59
N ASN A 37 -9.00 15.76 38.57
CA ASN A 37 -10.42 15.72 38.90
C ASN A 37 -11.33 16.26 37.79
N LEU A 38 -10.84 17.19 36.96
CA LEU A 38 -11.56 17.68 35.79
C LEU A 38 -11.54 16.67 34.62
N ARG A 39 -10.49 15.84 34.52
CA ARG A 39 -10.42 14.77 33.51
C ARG A 39 -11.14 13.49 33.91
N GLY A 40 -11.34 13.26 35.22
CA GLY A 40 -12.02 12.09 35.77
C GLY A 40 -13.52 12.26 36.03
N ARG A 41 -14.04 13.50 36.02
CA ARG A 41 -15.48 13.74 36.01
C ARG A 41 -15.94 13.71 34.56
N ALA A 42 -16.51 12.59 34.14
CA ALA A 42 -17.42 12.59 33.03
C ALA A 42 -18.40 13.75 33.24
N VAL A 43 -18.44 14.67 32.28
CA VAL A 43 -19.50 15.68 32.19
C VAL A 43 -20.83 14.91 32.18
N ALA A 44 -21.90 15.52 32.70
CA ALA A 44 -23.26 14.95 32.73
C ALA A 44 -23.53 14.07 31.49
N PRO A 45 -24.22 12.92 31.65
CA PRO A 45 -24.20 11.78 30.72
C PRO A 45 -23.96 12.21 29.28
N ASP A 46 -22.80 11.83 28.75
CA ASP A 46 -22.49 12.00 27.34
C ASP A 46 -23.70 11.48 26.53
N LYS A 47 -24.15 12.29 25.57
CA LYS A 47 -25.48 12.26 24.95
C LYS A 47 -25.84 10.95 24.25
N LEU A 48 -24.95 9.97 24.23
CA LEU A 48 -25.21 8.63 23.71
C LEU A 48 -26.43 7.93 24.36
N GLU A 49 -26.79 8.23 25.61
CA GLU A 49 -28.00 7.61 26.21
C GLU A 49 -29.31 8.36 25.90
N THR A 50 -29.26 9.61 25.39
CA THR A 50 -30.48 10.42 25.09
C THR A 50 -30.79 10.50 23.61
N GLU A 51 -29.77 10.39 22.75
CA GLU A 51 -29.98 10.24 21.32
C GLU A 51 -30.39 8.79 21.09
N GLY A 52 -31.67 8.54 20.80
CA GLY A 52 -32.19 7.23 20.37
C GLY A 52 -31.60 6.74 19.03
N GLY A 53 -30.32 7.01 18.79
CA GLY A 53 -29.54 6.65 17.63
C GLY A 53 -29.01 5.23 17.73
N VAL A 54 -29.66 4.35 16.96
CA VAL A 54 -29.04 3.17 16.34
C VAL A 54 -28.54 2.09 17.32
N LEU A 55 -29.36 1.73 18.30
CA LEU A 55 -29.30 0.39 18.92
C LEU A 55 -30.41 -0.50 18.35
N SER A 56 -30.51 -0.61 17.02
CA SER A 56 -31.43 -1.57 16.39
C SER A 56 -30.86 -3.01 16.50
N SER A 57 -31.06 -3.57 17.69
CA SER A 57 -31.72 -4.86 17.93
C SER A 57 -31.10 -6.20 17.50
N SER A 58 -29.77 -6.35 17.31
CA SER A 58 -29.22 -7.73 17.22
C SER A 58 -27.80 -8.00 17.75
N GLY A 59 -27.04 -7.01 18.24
CA GLY A 59 -25.62 -7.21 18.58
C GLY A 59 -25.13 -6.64 19.92
N VAL A 60 -26.00 -6.03 20.72
CA VAL A 60 -25.59 -5.31 21.93
C VAL A 60 -26.49 -5.71 23.11
N SER A 61 -25.90 -6.07 24.24
CA SER A 61 -26.61 -6.28 25.51
C SER A 61 -26.14 -5.28 26.56
N LYS A 62 -27.06 -4.61 27.25
CA LYS A 62 -26.71 -3.79 28.42
C LYS A 62 -26.51 -4.74 29.59
N GLN A 63 -25.33 -4.71 30.22
CA GLN A 63 -25.00 -5.51 31.40
C GLN A 63 -24.99 -4.59 32.61
N SER A 64 -25.68 -4.99 33.68
CA SER A 64 -25.62 -4.26 34.94
C SER A 64 -24.32 -4.56 35.66
N ASP A 65 -23.65 -3.51 36.12
CA ASP A 65 -22.41 -3.60 36.88
C ASP A 65 -22.35 -2.45 37.89
N SER A 66 -22.38 -2.80 39.17
CA SER A 66 -22.31 -1.83 40.28
C SER A 66 -20.96 -1.10 40.37
N GLY A 67 -19.92 -1.60 39.71
CA GLY A 67 -18.61 -0.94 39.58
C GLY A 67 -18.52 0.04 38.41
N ALA A 68 -19.45 -0.01 37.44
CA ALA A 68 -19.47 0.90 36.31
C ALA A 68 -20.08 2.26 36.72
N SER A 69 -19.53 3.35 36.17
CA SER A 69 -20.10 4.69 36.35
C SER A 69 -21.47 4.78 35.67
N GLY A 70 -22.55 4.59 36.45
CA GLY A 70 -23.93 4.51 35.95
C GLY A 70 -24.61 3.16 36.18
N GLY A 71 -23.97 2.21 36.89
CA GLY A 71 -24.57 0.93 37.26
C GLY A 71 -24.73 -0.08 36.11
N SER A 72 -24.22 0.26 34.92
CA SER A 72 -24.29 -0.58 33.72
C SER A 72 -23.16 -0.25 32.73
N TYR A 73 -22.81 -1.20 31.87
CA TYR A 73 -22.05 -0.97 30.63
C TYR A 73 -22.76 -1.67 29.46
N VAL A 74 -22.41 -1.37 28.21
CA VAL A 74 -22.91 -2.14 27.06
C VAL A 74 -21.84 -3.14 26.62
N LEU A 75 -22.24 -4.41 26.56
CA LEU A 75 -21.45 -5.49 26.01
C LEU A 75 -21.86 -5.66 24.56
N PHE A 76 -20.95 -5.37 23.64
CA PHE A 76 -21.09 -5.80 22.26
C PHE A 76 -20.91 -7.32 22.25
N ASN A 77 -21.95 -8.06 21.84
CA ASN A 77 -21.81 -9.49 21.64
C ASN A 77 -20.66 -9.68 20.65
N ILE A 78 -19.69 -10.54 20.98
CA ILE A 78 -18.62 -10.92 20.06
C ILE A 78 -19.30 -11.30 18.75
N GLN A 79 -19.05 -10.52 17.70
CA GLN A 79 -19.59 -10.77 16.37
C GLN A 79 -18.87 -12.02 15.83
N THR A 80 -19.28 -13.20 16.29
CA THR A 80 -18.70 -14.50 15.90
C THR A 80 -19.01 -14.84 14.44
N GLY A 81 -19.97 -14.13 13.84
CA GLY A 81 -20.19 -14.09 12.39
C GLY A 81 -19.77 -12.75 11.80
N GLY A 82 -18.47 -12.51 11.66
CA GLY A 82 -18.02 -11.62 10.59
C GLY A 82 -18.59 -12.16 9.26
N PRO A 83 -19.04 -11.31 8.32
CA PRO A 83 -19.46 -11.78 7.01
C PRO A 83 -18.30 -12.62 6.48
N THR A 84 -18.53 -13.92 6.33
CA THR A 84 -17.60 -14.76 5.60
C THR A 84 -17.62 -14.19 4.19
N PRO A 85 -16.51 -13.65 3.66
CA PRO A 85 -16.47 -13.23 2.27
C PRO A 85 -16.95 -14.43 1.46
N THR A 86 -18.11 -14.29 0.81
CA THR A 86 -18.59 -15.30 -0.13
C THR A 86 -17.45 -15.53 -1.11
N ASN A 87 -17.06 -16.80 -1.30
CA ASN A 87 -15.93 -17.23 -2.14
C ASN A 87 -15.71 -16.29 -3.34
N PRO A 88 -14.47 -15.85 -3.62
CA PRO A 88 -14.21 -15.00 -4.77
C PRO A 88 -14.70 -15.71 -6.05
N PRO A 89 -15.53 -15.05 -6.87
CA PRO A 89 -16.10 -15.67 -8.06
C PRO A 89 -14.99 -15.94 -9.08
N SER A 90 -14.98 -17.16 -9.60
CA SER A 90 -14.19 -17.53 -10.76
C SER A 90 -14.62 -16.70 -11.97
N THR A 91 -13.66 -16.03 -12.60
CA THR A 91 -13.71 -15.51 -13.98
C THR A 91 -14.79 -14.46 -14.28
N GLY A 92 -14.51 -13.18 -13.94
CA GLY A 92 -15.36 -12.02 -14.28
C GLY A 92 -14.77 -11.15 -15.40
N THR A 93 -15.59 -10.88 -16.42
CA THR A 93 -15.34 -9.99 -17.56
C THR A 93 -15.19 -8.53 -17.12
N GLY A 94 -14.04 -7.92 -17.41
CA GLY A 94 -13.90 -6.49 -17.72
C GLY A 94 -14.02 -5.47 -16.59
N THR A 95 -15.14 -5.36 -15.85
CA THR A 95 -15.44 -4.12 -15.08
C THR A 95 -15.67 -4.26 -13.58
N GLY A 96 -15.44 -5.42 -12.96
CA GLY A 96 -15.36 -5.49 -11.50
C GLY A 96 -14.75 -6.79 -11.00
N GLY A 97 -13.78 -6.71 -10.09
CA GLY A 97 -13.79 -7.67 -9.01
C GLY A 97 -15.08 -7.51 -8.18
N THR A 98 -15.26 -8.39 -7.20
CA THR A 98 -16.42 -8.38 -6.30
C THR A 98 -16.65 -7.00 -5.67
N TYR A 99 -15.57 -6.28 -5.40
CA TYR A 99 -15.58 -5.00 -4.72
C TYR A 99 -15.07 -3.87 -5.63
N LYS A 100 -15.58 -2.65 -5.41
CA LYS A 100 -15.23 -1.45 -6.16
C LYS A 100 -14.69 -0.37 -5.22
N PRO A 101 -13.87 0.55 -5.72
CA PRO A 101 -13.46 1.73 -4.95
C PRO A 101 -14.70 2.52 -4.52
N THR A 102 -14.76 2.88 -3.25
CA THR A 102 -15.89 3.59 -2.63
C THR A 102 -15.51 5.02 -2.26
N TYR A 103 -14.23 5.24 -1.96
CA TYR A 103 -13.72 6.49 -1.42
C TYR A 103 -12.95 7.32 -2.45
N VAL A 104 -12.37 6.68 -3.46
CA VAL A 104 -11.76 7.35 -4.62
C VAL A 104 -12.60 7.13 -5.88
N ASN A 105 -12.72 8.18 -6.71
CA ASN A 105 -13.39 8.07 -8.01
C ASN A 105 -12.37 7.70 -9.10
N VAL A 106 -11.93 6.45 -9.13
CA VAL A 106 -10.96 5.96 -10.10
C VAL A 106 -11.66 5.36 -11.32
N THR A 107 -11.48 6.00 -12.47
CA THR A 107 -11.99 5.50 -13.75
C THR A 107 -11.12 4.42 -14.39
N GLY A 108 -9.84 4.34 -14.00
CA GLY A 108 -8.85 3.53 -14.69
C GLY A 108 -8.78 3.87 -16.19
N GLY A 109 -8.57 2.85 -17.01
CA GLY A 109 -8.62 2.89 -18.47
C GLY A 109 -10.00 3.03 -19.10
N GLY A 110 -11.05 3.33 -18.32
CA GLY A 110 -12.41 3.49 -18.84
C GLY A 110 -13.06 2.16 -19.23
N SER A 111 -13.64 2.06 -20.43
CA SER A 111 -14.17 0.80 -20.95
C SER A 111 -13.04 -0.02 -21.59
N MET A 112 -13.05 -1.34 -21.38
CA MET A 112 -12.06 -2.22 -22.00
C MET A 112 -12.18 -2.17 -23.54
N PRO A 113 -11.09 -1.92 -24.29
CA PRO A 113 -11.18 -1.79 -25.74
C PRO A 113 -11.49 -3.13 -26.40
N SER A 114 -12.19 -3.06 -27.54
CA SER A 114 -12.42 -4.24 -28.38
C SER A 114 -11.11 -4.81 -28.88
N THR A 115 -10.97 -6.13 -28.84
CA THR A 115 -9.84 -6.84 -29.45
C THR A 115 -9.97 -6.95 -30.97
N THR A 116 -11.16 -6.67 -31.53
CA THR A 116 -11.38 -6.72 -32.98
C THR A 116 -10.48 -5.73 -33.70
N GLY A 117 -9.67 -6.24 -34.61
CA GLY A 117 -8.74 -5.45 -35.41
C GLY A 117 -7.52 -4.93 -34.64
N GLY A 118 -7.30 -5.37 -33.40
CA GLY A 118 -6.09 -5.08 -32.63
C GLY A 118 -4.82 -5.62 -33.29
N ILE A 119 -3.67 -5.09 -32.88
CA ILE A 119 -2.39 -5.37 -33.51
C ILE A 119 -1.75 -6.59 -32.83
N ASN A 120 -1.67 -7.72 -33.55
CA ASN A 120 -1.07 -8.95 -33.03
C ASN A 120 0.47 -8.91 -33.15
N VAL A 121 1.18 -9.16 -32.05
CA VAL A 121 2.66 -9.23 -32.02
C VAL A 121 3.25 -10.23 -33.01
N GLN A 122 2.56 -11.33 -33.30
CA GLN A 122 3.05 -12.35 -34.24
C GLN A 122 3.10 -11.84 -35.69
N ASN A 123 2.27 -10.86 -36.05
CA ASN A 123 2.32 -10.21 -37.36
C ASN A 123 3.60 -9.35 -37.54
N TYR A 124 4.32 -9.09 -36.45
CA TYR A 124 5.58 -8.35 -36.42
C TYR A 124 6.78 -9.27 -36.22
N GLY A 125 6.58 -10.60 -36.22
CA GLY A 125 7.66 -11.59 -36.15
C GLY A 125 7.90 -12.20 -34.77
N ALA A 126 7.20 -11.74 -33.73
CA ALA A 126 7.33 -12.32 -32.39
C ALA A 126 6.90 -13.80 -32.42
N LYS A 127 7.75 -14.69 -31.92
CA LYS A 127 7.56 -16.14 -31.98
C LYS A 127 6.95 -16.70 -30.71
N GLY A 128 7.39 -16.21 -29.55
CA GLY A 128 6.97 -16.76 -28.26
C GLY A 128 7.36 -18.23 -28.09
N ASP A 129 8.53 -18.63 -28.61
CA ASP A 129 9.07 -20.00 -28.55
C ASP A 129 9.96 -20.26 -27.32
N GLY A 130 10.12 -19.26 -26.45
CA GLY A 130 10.92 -19.31 -25.23
C GLY A 130 12.43 -19.16 -25.43
N SER A 131 12.92 -19.16 -26.67
CA SER A 131 14.34 -19.08 -27.01
C SER A 131 14.72 -17.78 -27.71
N ASN A 132 13.93 -17.37 -28.70
CA ASN A 132 14.05 -16.14 -29.44
C ASN A 132 13.74 -14.95 -28.55
N ASP A 133 14.61 -13.94 -28.56
CA ASP A 133 14.31 -12.65 -27.94
C ASP A 133 13.32 -11.89 -28.84
N ASP A 134 12.09 -11.73 -28.35
CA ASP A 134 10.96 -11.12 -29.06
C ASP A 134 10.84 -9.60 -28.78
N THR A 135 11.83 -8.99 -28.11
CA THR A 135 11.75 -7.59 -27.65
C THR A 135 11.50 -6.61 -28.80
N ALA A 136 12.23 -6.73 -29.91
CA ALA A 136 12.15 -5.78 -31.01
C ALA A 136 10.81 -5.90 -31.75
N GLU A 137 10.34 -7.12 -31.97
CA GLU A 137 9.09 -7.44 -32.66
C GLU A 137 7.88 -6.99 -31.84
N ILE A 138 7.90 -7.24 -30.52
CA ILE A 138 6.84 -6.76 -29.63
C ILE A 138 6.85 -5.23 -29.56
N GLN A 139 8.02 -4.58 -29.51
CA GLN A 139 8.11 -3.13 -29.53
C GLN A 139 7.59 -2.53 -30.85
N ALA A 140 7.87 -3.16 -31.99
CA ALA A 140 7.34 -2.75 -33.29
C ALA A 140 5.81 -2.85 -33.35
N ALA A 141 5.25 -3.95 -32.85
CA ALA A 141 3.81 -4.12 -32.73
C ALA A 141 3.18 -3.09 -31.77
N ALA A 142 3.82 -2.81 -30.63
CA ALA A 142 3.35 -1.80 -29.66
C ALA A 142 3.30 -0.40 -30.28
N ASN A 143 4.32 -0.04 -31.07
CA ASN A 143 4.36 1.23 -31.80
C ASN A 143 3.22 1.31 -32.82
N ALA A 144 3.00 0.26 -33.60
CA ALA A 144 1.92 0.22 -34.58
C ALA A 144 0.52 0.26 -33.93
N ALA A 145 0.35 -0.41 -32.79
CA ALA A 145 -0.89 -0.37 -32.01
C ALA A 145 -1.21 1.06 -31.56
N ALA A 146 -0.21 1.77 -31.02
CA ALA A 146 -0.35 3.15 -30.61
C ALA A 146 -0.67 4.08 -31.80
N SER A 147 0.06 3.97 -32.91
CA SER A 147 -0.20 4.75 -34.13
C SER A 147 -1.59 4.51 -34.72
N ALA A 148 -2.13 3.30 -34.58
CA ALA A 148 -3.46 2.96 -35.08
C ALA A 148 -4.59 3.29 -34.08
N GLY A 149 -4.28 3.70 -32.85
CA GLY A 149 -5.28 3.86 -31.79
C GLY A 149 -5.95 2.54 -31.40
N LYS A 150 -5.21 1.43 -31.45
CA LYS A 150 -5.72 0.07 -31.22
C LYS A 150 -4.98 -0.63 -30.08
N PRO A 151 -5.57 -1.68 -29.47
CA PRO A 151 -4.84 -2.48 -28.50
C PRO A 151 -3.76 -3.32 -29.18
N LEU A 152 -2.63 -3.49 -28.48
CA LEU A 152 -1.65 -4.52 -28.71
C LEU A 152 -2.20 -5.87 -28.22
N LEU A 153 -2.20 -6.87 -29.08
CA LEU A 153 -2.68 -8.21 -28.79
C LEU A 153 -1.50 -9.17 -28.66
N ILE A 154 -1.46 -9.89 -27.56
CA ILE A 154 -0.44 -10.89 -27.27
C ILE A 154 -1.12 -12.26 -27.19
N PRO A 155 -1.02 -13.12 -28.22
CA PRO A 155 -1.64 -14.43 -28.19
C PRO A 155 -0.82 -15.39 -27.33
N LYS A 156 -1.51 -16.25 -26.58
CA LYS A 156 -0.88 -17.36 -25.86
C LYS A 156 -0.14 -18.29 -26.84
N THR A 157 1.08 -18.64 -26.50
CA THR A 157 1.89 -19.65 -27.20
C THR A 157 2.04 -20.92 -26.36
N SER A 158 2.68 -21.95 -26.90
CA SER A 158 3.04 -23.17 -26.17
C SER A 158 4.17 -22.97 -25.16
N ALA A 159 4.95 -21.88 -25.30
CA ALA A 159 6.06 -21.51 -24.42
C ALA A 159 5.82 -20.09 -23.85
N TYR A 160 6.72 -19.15 -24.13
CA TYR A 160 6.62 -17.77 -23.67
C TYR A 160 7.34 -16.82 -24.62
N TYR A 161 6.95 -15.55 -24.61
CA TYR A 161 7.71 -14.47 -25.23
C TYR A 161 8.88 -14.10 -24.34
N LYS A 162 10.09 -14.27 -24.85
CA LYS A 162 11.29 -13.87 -24.12
C LYS A 162 11.55 -12.41 -24.42
N VAL A 163 11.76 -11.61 -23.38
CA VAL A 163 12.13 -10.21 -23.52
C VAL A 163 13.42 -9.94 -22.74
N ALA A 164 14.37 -9.31 -23.41
CA ALA A 164 15.66 -8.92 -22.84
C ALA A 164 15.73 -7.42 -22.52
N GLY A 165 14.76 -6.64 -23.00
CA GLY A 165 14.73 -5.19 -22.79
C GLY A 165 13.33 -4.66 -22.47
N THR A 166 13.29 -3.37 -22.16
CA THR A 166 12.05 -2.65 -21.87
C THR A 166 11.22 -2.42 -23.13
N ILE A 167 9.94 -2.74 -23.04
CA ILE A 167 8.95 -2.40 -24.06
C ILE A 167 8.17 -1.17 -23.60
N THR A 168 8.22 -0.10 -24.41
CA THR A 168 7.45 1.12 -24.18
C THR A 168 6.02 0.93 -24.66
N ILE A 169 5.06 1.12 -23.75
CA ILE A 169 3.63 0.96 -23.99
C ILE A 169 2.95 2.33 -24.09
N LYS A 170 2.21 2.55 -25.18
CA LYS A 170 1.46 3.80 -25.46
C LYS A 170 -0.02 3.55 -25.78
N SER A 171 -0.48 2.31 -25.63
CA SER A 171 -1.87 1.89 -25.84
C SER A 171 -2.19 0.71 -24.91
N SER A 172 -3.40 0.15 -25.01
CA SER A 172 -3.76 -1.03 -24.21
C SER A 172 -3.02 -2.28 -24.69
N VAL A 173 -2.65 -3.16 -23.76
CA VAL A 173 -2.03 -4.46 -24.00
C VAL A 173 -2.96 -5.55 -23.47
N ILE A 174 -3.34 -6.48 -24.33
CA ILE A 174 -4.34 -7.52 -24.03
C ILE A 174 -3.80 -8.89 -24.42
N GLY A 175 -3.77 -9.80 -23.45
CA GLY A 175 -3.57 -11.21 -23.70
C GLY A 175 -4.79 -11.87 -24.33
N ILE A 176 -4.60 -12.64 -25.41
CA ILE A 176 -5.67 -13.35 -26.14
C ILE A 176 -5.39 -14.85 -26.26
N ASN A 177 -6.43 -15.64 -26.55
CA ASN A 177 -6.37 -17.10 -26.68
C ASN A 177 -5.86 -17.82 -25.40
N GLY A 178 -6.17 -17.25 -24.24
CA GLY A 178 -5.64 -17.62 -22.93
C GLY A 178 -4.77 -16.51 -22.34
N MET A 179 -4.02 -16.83 -21.29
CA MET A 179 -3.07 -15.91 -20.66
C MET A 179 -1.67 -16.16 -21.27
N PRO A 180 -1.17 -15.31 -22.19
CA PRO A 180 0.20 -15.41 -22.71
C PRO A 180 1.22 -15.16 -21.61
N THR A 181 2.37 -15.82 -21.71
CA THR A 181 3.50 -15.58 -20.81
C THR A 181 4.55 -14.69 -21.48
N ILE A 182 4.96 -13.63 -20.79
CA ILE A 182 6.07 -12.75 -21.16
C ILE A 182 7.11 -12.89 -20.05
N LYS A 183 8.34 -13.27 -20.40
CA LYS A 183 9.42 -13.51 -19.44
C LYS A 183 10.59 -12.57 -19.68
N GLN A 184 10.87 -11.74 -18.69
CA GLN A 184 12.08 -10.94 -18.64
C GLN A 184 13.28 -11.86 -18.34
N THR A 185 14.32 -11.77 -19.17
CA THR A 185 15.50 -12.65 -19.06
C THR A 185 16.82 -11.92 -18.87
N SER A 186 16.81 -10.59 -18.94
CA SER A 186 17.91 -9.74 -18.55
C SER A 186 17.35 -8.50 -17.88
N GLY A 187 17.19 -8.56 -16.56
CA GLY A 187 17.16 -7.34 -15.77
C GLY A 187 18.58 -6.83 -15.61
N ASP A 188 18.84 -5.60 -16.01
CA ASP A 188 19.98 -4.84 -15.48
C ASP A 188 19.77 -4.50 -13.99
N HIS A 189 18.67 -4.99 -13.40
CA HIS A 189 18.17 -4.79 -12.04
C HIS A 189 18.08 -3.31 -11.64
N SER A 190 18.16 -2.43 -12.64
CA SER A 190 18.20 -0.99 -12.46
C SER A 190 16.80 -0.42 -12.31
N TRP A 191 16.70 0.77 -11.74
CA TRP A 191 15.47 1.57 -11.69
C TRP A 191 14.89 1.94 -13.05
N ASN A 192 15.66 1.75 -14.12
CA ASN A 192 15.20 1.92 -15.50
C ASN A 192 14.74 0.60 -16.13
N GLY A 193 15.14 -0.55 -15.59
CA GLY A 193 14.69 -1.87 -16.02
C GLY A 193 13.19 -2.05 -15.82
N ALA A 194 12.44 -2.24 -16.89
CA ALA A 194 11.05 -2.65 -16.79
C ALA A 194 10.75 -3.69 -17.88
N THR A 195 9.84 -4.64 -17.64
CA THR A 195 9.28 -5.39 -18.79
C THR A 195 8.46 -4.43 -19.64
N PHE A 196 7.46 -3.77 -19.04
CA PHE A 196 6.65 -2.73 -19.65
C PHE A 196 6.88 -1.38 -18.96
N ALA A 197 7.29 -0.38 -19.74
CA ALA A 197 7.28 1.01 -19.31
C ALA A 197 6.11 1.73 -19.99
N VAL A 198 5.07 2.05 -19.23
CA VAL A 198 3.92 2.79 -19.76
C VAL A 198 4.31 4.25 -19.89
N ALA A 199 4.14 4.80 -21.09
CA ALA A 199 4.54 6.16 -21.40
C ALA A 199 3.61 7.19 -20.73
N ASN A 200 4.14 8.40 -20.51
CA ASN A 200 3.37 9.52 -19.97
C ASN A 200 2.10 9.78 -20.79
N ASN A 201 1.02 10.16 -20.11
CA ASN A 201 -0.31 10.43 -20.63
C ASN A 201 -1.00 9.24 -21.32
N THR A 202 -0.47 8.02 -21.16
CA THR A 202 -1.15 6.83 -21.67
C THR A 202 -2.41 6.56 -20.84
N THR A 203 -3.50 6.27 -21.55
CA THR A 203 -4.75 5.73 -21.00
C THR A 203 -4.97 4.34 -21.60
N GLY A 204 -5.43 3.37 -20.81
CA GLY A 204 -5.75 2.05 -21.34
C GLY A 204 -5.70 0.92 -20.34
N TRP A 205 -5.44 -0.28 -20.86
CA TRP A 205 -5.53 -1.53 -20.13
C TRP A 205 -4.23 -2.34 -20.25
N ILE A 206 -3.81 -2.98 -19.17
CA ILE A 206 -2.87 -4.11 -19.18
C ILE A 206 -3.63 -5.30 -18.62
N TYR A 207 -3.99 -6.24 -19.50
CA TYR A 207 -4.99 -7.25 -19.17
C TYR A 207 -4.62 -8.67 -19.60
N ASN A 208 -4.92 -9.62 -18.71
CA ASN A 208 -4.82 -11.06 -18.95
C ASN A 208 -3.43 -11.51 -19.42
N LEU A 209 -2.38 -11.02 -18.76
CA LEU A 209 -1.00 -11.41 -19.01
C LEU A 209 -0.44 -12.22 -17.85
N HIS A 210 0.45 -13.16 -18.17
CA HIS A 210 1.38 -13.74 -17.22
C HIS A 210 2.75 -13.09 -17.44
N MET A 211 3.17 -12.23 -16.53
CA MET A 211 4.47 -11.56 -16.61
C MET A 211 5.40 -12.14 -15.55
N VAL A 212 6.58 -12.57 -16.01
CA VAL A 212 7.55 -13.28 -15.17
C VAL A 212 8.87 -12.52 -15.21
N GLY A 213 9.34 -12.08 -14.04
CA GLY A 213 10.67 -11.50 -13.91
C GLY A 213 11.75 -12.58 -13.79
N ASP A 214 12.98 -12.16 -13.50
CA ASP A 214 14.15 -13.03 -13.38
C ASP A 214 14.53 -13.35 -11.93
N TYR A 215 13.71 -12.98 -10.95
CA TYR A 215 13.97 -13.32 -9.55
C TYR A 215 13.77 -14.83 -9.29
N ALA A 216 14.86 -15.50 -8.91
CA ALA A 216 14.86 -16.95 -8.71
C ALA A 216 14.46 -17.42 -7.30
N GLY A 217 13.99 -16.54 -6.40
CA GLY A 217 13.55 -16.92 -5.04
C GLY A 217 14.66 -17.31 -4.06
N GLN A 218 15.91 -17.44 -4.51
CA GLN A 218 17.02 -17.98 -3.71
C GLN A 218 17.77 -16.93 -2.88
N TYR A 219 17.59 -15.63 -3.12
CA TYR A 219 18.56 -14.64 -2.64
C TYR A 219 18.35 -14.16 -1.20
N PHE A 220 17.21 -14.38 -0.55
CA PHE A 220 16.96 -13.75 0.76
C PHE A 220 16.44 -14.72 1.82
N ASN A 221 17.28 -15.68 2.21
CA ASN A 221 17.12 -16.38 3.48
C ASN A 221 17.96 -15.70 4.59
N TYR A 222 17.75 -14.39 4.76
CA TYR A 222 18.55 -13.47 5.61
C TYR A 222 18.65 -13.89 7.09
N ARG A 223 17.85 -14.87 7.55
CA ARG A 223 17.80 -15.29 8.96
C ARG A 223 18.61 -16.54 9.30
N SER A 224 18.79 -17.48 8.37
CA SER A 224 19.51 -18.73 8.69
C SER A 224 21.04 -18.52 8.73
N ASN A 225 21.51 -17.46 8.07
CA ASN A 225 22.86 -16.95 8.20
C ASN A 225 22.81 -15.47 7.77
N PRO A 226 22.54 -14.51 8.68
CA PRO A 226 22.67 -13.09 8.33
C PRO A 226 24.08 -12.96 7.76
N PRO A 227 24.26 -12.53 6.50
CA PRO A 227 25.58 -12.50 5.92
C PRO A 227 26.47 -11.74 6.88
N LEU A 228 27.47 -12.45 7.43
CA LEU A 228 28.55 -11.83 8.16
C LEU A 228 29.10 -10.82 7.19
N TYR A 229 28.83 -9.56 7.49
CA TYR A 229 29.34 -8.41 6.75
C TYR A 229 30.82 -8.67 6.46
N PRO A 230 31.27 -8.67 5.20
CA PRO A 230 30.67 -7.98 4.05
C PRO A 230 29.78 -8.87 3.16
N ASP A 231 28.63 -8.29 2.86
CA ASP A 231 27.54 -8.66 1.94
C ASP A 231 27.96 -9.53 0.73
N PRO A 232 27.29 -10.68 0.47
CA PRO A 232 27.41 -11.36 -0.81
C PRO A 232 26.81 -10.47 -1.90
N VAL A 233 27.68 -9.68 -2.55
CA VAL A 233 27.50 -9.01 -3.85
C VAL A 233 26.04 -8.81 -4.22
N TRP A 234 25.44 -7.74 -3.69
CA TRP A 234 24.17 -7.22 -4.22
C TRP A 234 24.30 -7.15 -5.74
N PRO A 235 23.57 -7.97 -6.53
CA PRO A 235 23.85 -8.17 -7.97
C PRO A 235 23.65 -6.94 -8.87
N GLY A 236 23.41 -5.76 -8.28
CA GLY A 236 23.34 -4.49 -8.98
C GLY A 236 21.92 -3.99 -9.12
N GLY A 237 21.34 -3.48 -8.03
CA GLY A 237 20.09 -2.74 -8.07
C GLY A 237 18.85 -3.54 -7.67
N GLU A 238 17.79 -2.80 -7.39
CA GLU A 238 16.54 -3.27 -6.81
C GLU A 238 15.32 -2.71 -7.59
N GLY A 239 15.58 -2.06 -8.71
CA GLY A 239 14.61 -1.19 -9.37
C GLY A 239 13.91 -1.81 -10.58
N ALA A 240 14.25 -3.04 -10.94
CA ALA A 240 13.69 -3.68 -12.12
C ALA A 240 12.25 -4.13 -11.88
N VAL A 241 11.30 -3.64 -12.67
CA VAL A 241 9.87 -3.88 -12.46
C VAL A 241 9.20 -4.61 -13.62
N LEU A 242 8.05 -5.23 -13.40
CA LEU A 242 7.29 -5.80 -14.54
C LEU A 242 6.51 -4.70 -15.26
N ILE A 243 5.82 -3.84 -14.51
CA ILE A 243 5.03 -2.73 -15.06
C ILE A 243 5.43 -1.44 -14.36
N ARG A 244 6.08 -0.53 -15.09
CA ARG A 244 6.30 0.85 -14.65
C ARG A 244 5.17 1.74 -15.13
N VAL A 245 4.54 2.44 -14.18
CA VAL A 245 3.39 3.31 -14.38
C VAL A 245 3.85 4.77 -14.25
N GLY A 246 4.60 5.27 -15.24
CA GLY A 246 5.14 6.63 -15.23
C GLY A 246 4.20 7.63 -15.91
N GLY A 247 3.72 8.62 -15.16
CA GLY A 247 2.99 9.76 -15.72
C GLY A 247 1.70 9.43 -16.48
N VAL A 248 1.09 8.27 -16.22
CA VAL A 248 -0.15 7.84 -16.88
C VAL A 248 -1.35 8.65 -16.41
N ASN A 249 -2.45 8.63 -17.16
CA ASN A 249 -3.72 9.19 -16.71
C ASN A 249 -4.87 8.30 -17.19
N GLY A 250 -5.30 7.38 -16.35
CA GLY A 250 -6.35 6.41 -16.67
C GLY A 250 -5.80 5.08 -17.13
N LEU A 251 -5.13 4.34 -16.25
CA LEU A 251 -4.61 3.00 -16.54
C LEU A 251 -5.36 1.96 -15.69
N THR A 252 -5.81 0.87 -16.31
CA THR A 252 -6.29 -0.31 -15.59
C THR A 252 -5.31 -1.47 -15.77
N ILE A 253 -4.80 -2.03 -14.68
CA ILE A 253 -3.99 -3.25 -14.65
C ILE A 253 -4.87 -4.33 -14.04
N LYS A 254 -5.32 -5.30 -14.85
CA LYS A 254 -6.34 -6.26 -14.41
C LYS A 254 -6.17 -7.69 -14.89
N GLY A 255 -6.47 -8.64 -14.03
CA GLY A 255 -6.54 -10.06 -14.42
C GLY A 255 -5.19 -10.63 -14.80
N ASN A 256 -4.09 -10.07 -14.30
CA ASN A 256 -2.75 -10.52 -14.62
C ASN A 256 -2.21 -11.46 -13.52
N LEU A 257 -1.31 -12.36 -13.91
CA LEU A 257 -0.40 -13.04 -13.01
C LEU A 257 0.97 -12.39 -13.16
N LEU A 258 1.46 -11.73 -12.12
CA LEU A 258 2.74 -11.05 -12.09
C LEU A 258 3.62 -11.75 -11.07
N GLU A 259 4.67 -12.44 -11.50
CA GLU A 259 5.53 -13.19 -10.58
C GLU A 259 7.01 -13.00 -10.80
N ASN A 260 7.80 -13.24 -9.75
CA ASN A 260 9.25 -13.27 -9.80
C ASN A 260 9.88 -11.94 -10.27
N ALA A 261 9.24 -10.81 -9.97
CA ALA A 261 9.85 -9.51 -10.21
C ALA A 261 11.10 -9.33 -9.33
N TRP A 262 12.18 -8.81 -9.89
CA TRP A 262 13.39 -8.48 -9.14
C TRP A 262 13.19 -7.29 -8.21
N GLY A 263 12.58 -6.21 -8.69
CA GLY A 263 12.04 -5.15 -7.86
C GLY A 263 10.57 -5.44 -7.58
N ASP A 264 9.71 -4.54 -8.06
CA ASP A 264 8.27 -4.61 -7.86
C ASP A 264 7.55 -5.08 -9.14
N PRO A 265 6.53 -5.92 -9.05
CA PRO A 265 5.66 -6.21 -10.18
C PRO A 265 5.01 -4.96 -10.77
N VAL A 266 4.55 -4.02 -9.92
CA VAL A 266 3.98 -2.74 -10.35
C VAL A 266 4.59 -1.59 -9.53
N ASN A 267 5.06 -0.56 -10.21
CA ASN A 267 5.70 0.59 -9.57
C ASN A 267 5.40 1.89 -10.34
N ASP A 268 5.26 3.01 -9.64
CA ASP A 268 4.98 4.33 -10.23
C ASP A 268 6.24 5.12 -10.67
N GLY A 269 7.43 4.55 -10.53
CA GLY A 269 8.76 5.18 -10.54
C GLY A 269 9.21 5.94 -11.80
N GLY A 270 8.32 6.15 -12.76
CA GLY A 270 8.49 7.14 -13.83
C GLY A 270 7.68 8.44 -13.60
N SER A 271 6.87 8.50 -12.54
CA SER A 271 6.05 9.66 -12.24
C SER A 271 6.85 10.75 -11.54
N SER A 272 6.42 11.99 -11.71
CA SER A 272 7.04 13.20 -11.17
C SER A 272 5.97 14.26 -10.95
N LYS A 273 6.31 15.39 -10.31
CA LYS A 273 5.38 16.53 -10.21
C LYS A 273 4.83 16.99 -11.56
N THR A 274 5.66 16.94 -12.60
CA THR A 274 5.27 17.34 -13.97
C THR A 274 4.39 16.28 -14.63
N TYR A 275 4.65 15.02 -14.33
CA TYR A 275 3.92 13.88 -14.89
C TYR A 275 3.50 12.92 -13.78
N PRO A 276 2.50 13.29 -12.96
CA PRO A 276 2.00 12.42 -11.92
C PRO A 276 1.26 11.24 -12.55
N ALA A 277 1.35 10.07 -11.93
CA ALA A 277 0.54 8.94 -12.33
C ALA A 277 -0.87 9.11 -11.73
N ARG A 278 -1.88 9.21 -12.58
CA ARG A 278 -3.26 9.51 -12.18
C ARG A 278 -4.27 8.48 -12.64
N ASN A 279 -5.37 8.36 -11.88
CA ASN A 279 -6.53 7.54 -12.25
C ASN A 279 -6.12 6.09 -12.54
N VAL A 280 -5.34 5.47 -11.64
CA VAL A 280 -4.81 4.12 -11.83
C VAL A 280 -5.63 3.11 -11.04
N LEU A 281 -6.13 2.08 -11.72
CA LEU A 281 -6.84 0.96 -11.13
C LEU A 281 -6.02 -0.32 -11.25
N ILE A 282 -5.67 -0.95 -10.12
CA ILE A 282 -5.03 -2.26 -10.07
C ILE A 282 -6.04 -3.24 -9.47
N ASP A 283 -6.65 -4.07 -10.31
CA ASP A 283 -7.81 -4.89 -9.93
C ASP A 283 -7.64 -6.36 -10.29
N ASN A 284 -7.96 -7.26 -9.37
CA ASN A 284 -8.05 -8.71 -9.65
C ASN A 284 -6.78 -9.30 -10.30
N ASN A 285 -5.60 -8.91 -9.80
CA ASN A 285 -4.32 -9.49 -10.20
C ASN A 285 -3.82 -10.48 -9.14
N THR A 286 -3.01 -11.44 -9.55
CA THR A 286 -2.18 -12.23 -8.63
C THR A 286 -0.75 -11.73 -8.74
N LEU A 287 -0.20 -11.21 -7.63
CA LEU A 287 1.17 -10.71 -7.54
C LEU A 287 1.93 -11.65 -6.60
N LYS A 288 3.02 -12.25 -7.07
CA LYS A 288 3.64 -13.39 -6.37
C LYS A 288 5.16 -13.34 -6.40
N ASN A 289 5.77 -13.62 -5.25
CA ASN A 289 7.21 -13.89 -5.12
C ASN A 289 8.07 -12.79 -5.76
N SER A 290 7.75 -11.52 -5.53
CA SER A 290 8.69 -10.44 -5.86
C SER A 290 9.78 -10.33 -4.79
N MET A 291 10.95 -9.83 -5.17
CA MET A 291 12.06 -9.66 -4.23
C MET A 291 11.90 -8.42 -3.34
N ARG A 292 11.23 -7.35 -3.82
CA ARG A 292 10.91 -6.17 -3.00
C ARG A 292 9.45 -6.13 -2.55
N CYS A 293 8.62 -5.35 -3.23
CA CYS A 293 7.22 -5.14 -2.94
C CYS A 293 6.39 -5.80 -4.04
N ALA A 294 5.11 -6.04 -3.81
CA ALA A 294 4.19 -6.45 -4.88
C ALA A 294 3.71 -5.22 -5.66
N ILE A 295 3.47 -4.11 -4.98
CA ILE A 295 3.13 -2.82 -5.57
C ILE A 295 3.83 -1.72 -4.79
N ALA A 296 4.46 -0.79 -5.51
CA ALA A 296 5.12 0.36 -4.93
C ALA A 296 4.60 1.67 -5.54
N VAL A 297 4.31 2.64 -4.67
CA VAL A 297 3.90 3.99 -5.01
C VAL A 297 4.84 4.93 -4.28
N THR A 298 5.84 5.42 -5.00
CA THR A 298 7.03 6.06 -4.42
C THR A 298 7.23 7.51 -4.88
N ARG A 299 6.50 7.92 -5.91
CA ARG A 299 6.67 9.21 -6.59
C ARG A 299 5.37 10.03 -6.48
N THR A 300 5.07 10.86 -7.48
CA THR A 300 3.86 11.69 -7.49
C THR A 300 2.69 10.89 -8.08
N SER A 301 1.74 10.51 -7.22
CA SER A 301 0.61 9.65 -7.58
C SER A 301 -0.70 10.20 -7.01
N ASP A 302 -1.77 10.21 -7.81
CA ASP A 302 -3.06 10.77 -7.42
C ASP A 302 -4.24 9.96 -7.96
N ASN A 303 -5.27 9.72 -7.15
CA ASN A 303 -6.47 8.98 -7.55
C ASN A 303 -6.14 7.55 -7.99
N TRP A 304 -5.64 6.74 -7.05
CA TRP A 304 -5.28 5.33 -7.25
C TRP A 304 -6.20 4.42 -6.46
N ALA A 305 -6.54 3.28 -7.04
CA ALA A 305 -7.32 2.23 -6.41
C ALA A 305 -6.68 0.85 -6.62
N ILE A 306 -6.48 0.11 -5.53
CA ILE A 306 -5.88 -1.24 -5.55
C ILE A 306 -6.82 -2.22 -4.86
N PHE A 307 -7.44 -3.09 -5.68
CA PHE A 307 -8.59 -3.89 -5.26
C PHE A 307 -8.55 -5.35 -5.70
N ASN A 308 -9.13 -6.22 -4.88
CA ASN A 308 -9.38 -7.62 -5.24
C ASN A 308 -8.11 -8.39 -5.66
N ASN A 309 -6.92 -7.92 -5.29
CA ASN A 309 -5.67 -8.57 -5.69
C ASN A 309 -5.32 -9.69 -4.70
N LYS A 310 -4.66 -10.72 -5.21
CA LYS A 310 -4.01 -11.74 -4.39
C LYS A 310 -2.52 -11.47 -4.36
N ILE A 311 -1.99 -11.15 -3.19
CA ILE A 311 -0.59 -10.79 -2.97
C ILE A 311 0.08 -11.91 -2.18
N ILE A 312 0.93 -12.69 -2.83
CA ILE A 312 1.68 -13.79 -2.24
C ILE A 312 3.13 -13.34 -2.08
N HIS A 313 3.51 -12.98 -0.86
CA HIS A 313 4.80 -12.34 -0.59
C HIS A 313 5.65 -13.18 0.36
N SER A 314 6.82 -13.58 -0.10
CA SER A 314 7.77 -14.41 0.63
C SER A 314 9.08 -13.67 0.95
N SER A 315 9.31 -12.50 0.35
CA SER A 315 10.53 -11.74 0.60
C SER A 315 10.57 -11.19 2.02
N TYR A 316 11.76 -11.22 2.60
CA TYR A 316 12.08 -10.66 3.91
C TYR A 316 12.61 -9.23 3.82
N TYR A 317 12.81 -8.72 2.61
CA TYR A 317 13.49 -7.46 2.38
C TYR A 317 12.56 -6.25 2.58
N VAL A 318 11.43 -6.22 1.87
CA VAL A 318 10.44 -5.13 1.94
C VAL A 318 9.02 -5.70 2.08
N ASN A 319 8.09 -4.85 2.47
CA ASN A 319 6.68 -5.16 2.63
C ASN A 319 6.00 -5.51 1.28
N PRO A 320 4.88 -6.26 1.29
CA PRO A 320 4.12 -6.54 0.07
C PRO A 320 3.57 -5.29 -0.62
N PHE A 321 3.32 -4.20 0.10
CA PHE A 321 2.85 -2.94 -0.44
C PHE A 321 3.70 -1.82 0.15
N ASP A 322 4.12 -0.88 -0.69
CA ASP A 322 5.01 0.20 -0.28
C ASP A 322 4.54 1.54 -0.84
N ALA A 323 4.00 2.38 0.03
CA ALA A 323 3.63 3.75 -0.27
C ALA A 323 4.59 4.70 0.45
N GLU A 324 5.64 5.09 -0.26
CA GLU A 324 6.79 5.84 0.25
C GLU A 324 7.08 7.02 -0.68
N PRO A 325 6.37 8.17 -0.57
CA PRO A 325 6.69 9.34 -1.37
C PRO A 325 8.13 9.78 -1.06
N ASN A 326 9.07 9.38 -1.91
CA ASN A 326 10.49 9.48 -1.63
C ASN A 326 10.89 10.94 -1.43
N ALA A 327 11.44 11.28 -0.27
CA ALA A 327 11.96 12.62 0.00
C ALA A 327 13.34 12.87 -0.64
N GLU A 328 13.73 12.04 -1.62
CA GLU A 328 15.11 11.79 -2.05
C GLU A 328 15.95 13.04 -2.35
N ASN A 329 15.34 14.15 -2.78
CA ASN A 329 16.10 15.37 -3.09
C ASN A 329 15.47 16.68 -2.60
N VAL A 330 14.13 16.74 -2.52
CA VAL A 330 13.42 17.93 -2.03
C VAL A 330 12.19 17.51 -1.21
N PRO A 331 12.07 17.90 0.07
CA PRO A 331 10.85 17.68 0.85
C PRO A 331 9.60 18.15 0.10
N GLY A 332 8.58 17.30 0.02
CA GLY A 332 7.33 17.59 -0.68
C GLY A 332 7.41 17.50 -2.21
N GLU A 333 8.45 16.88 -2.79
CA GLU A 333 8.52 16.61 -4.23
C GLU A 333 7.56 15.49 -4.66
N ASN A 334 7.55 14.40 -3.91
CA ASN A 334 6.66 13.27 -4.17
C ASN A 334 5.45 13.37 -3.23
N THR A 335 4.28 13.03 -3.77
CA THR A 335 3.02 13.10 -3.03
C THR A 335 2.13 11.95 -3.46
N ILE A 336 1.46 11.34 -2.50
CA ILE A 336 0.42 10.33 -2.75
C ILE A 336 -0.90 10.88 -2.23
N THR A 337 -1.87 11.09 -3.12
CA THR A 337 -3.18 11.65 -2.77
C THR A 337 -4.32 10.83 -3.36
N ASN A 338 -5.49 10.89 -2.73
CA ASN A 338 -6.70 10.19 -3.19
C ASN A 338 -6.42 8.72 -3.49
N PHE A 339 -6.07 7.96 -2.46
CA PHE A 339 -5.58 6.59 -2.61
C PHE A 339 -6.47 5.62 -1.84
N GLU A 340 -6.91 4.54 -2.47
CA GLU A 340 -7.74 3.51 -1.83
C GLU A 340 -7.16 2.11 -2.05
N LEU A 341 -6.97 1.38 -0.95
CA LEU A 341 -6.47 0.01 -0.94
C LEU A 341 -7.45 -0.88 -0.18
N GLY A 342 -8.24 -1.67 -0.92
CA GLY A 342 -9.36 -2.41 -0.37
C GLY A 342 -9.45 -3.85 -0.85
N TYR A 343 -9.93 -4.76 0.00
CA TYR A 343 -10.33 -6.12 -0.41
C TYR A 343 -9.24 -6.96 -1.08
N ASN A 344 -7.97 -6.77 -0.73
CA ASN A 344 -6.88 -7.60 -1.23
C ASN A 344 -6.63 -8.79 -0.28
N GLU A 345 -6.35 -9.97 -0.85
CA GLU A 345 -5.92 -11.17 -0.13
C GLU A 345 -4.39 -11.15 0.00
N TYR A 346 -3.86 -11.22 1.21
CA TYR A 346 -2.44 -11.28 1.50
C TYR A 346 -2.06 -12.69 1.98
N GLN A 347 -1.04 -13.28 1.37
CA GLN A 347 -0.40 -14.50 1.82
C GLN A 347 1.08 -14.19 2.07
N VAL A 348 1.40 -13.73 3.28
CA VAL A 348 2.73 -13.20 3.62
C VAL A 348 3.45 -14.18 4.53
N ALA A 349 4.48 -14.84 4.02
CA ALA A 349 5.30 -15.77 4.80
C ALA A 349 6.40 -15.09 5.61
N SER A 350 6.56 -13.77 5.48
CA SER A 350 7.57 -13.00 6.22
C SER A 350 7.13 -12.78 7.67
N PRO A 351 7.98 -13.08 8.68
CA PRO A 351 7.75 -12.83 10.11
C PRO A 351 7.90 -11.35 10.49
N TYR A 352 8.20 -10.47 9.52
CA TYR A 352 8.28 -9.03 9.74
C TYR A 352 6.90 -8.39 9.60
N GLU A 353 6.72 -7.26 10.29
CA GLU A 353 5.46 -6.50 10.29
C GLU A 353 5.00 -6.27 8.84
N VAL A 354 3.78 -6.67 8.49
CA VAL A 354 3.15 -6.25 7.23
C VAL A 354 2.84 -4.76 7.38
N ASN A 355 3.80 -3.90 7.02
CA ASN A 355 3.55 -2.47 6.93
C ASN A 355 3.02 -2.19 5.54
N LEU A 356 1.83 -1.63 5.43
CA LEU A 356 1.35 -1.12 4.15
C LEU A 356 1.97 0.25 3.82
N PHE A 357 2.44 0.98 4.84
CA PHE A 357 3.07 2.28 4.68
C PHE A 357 4.36 2.31 5.51
N THR A 358 5.48 2.59 4.87
CA THR A 358 6.79 2.71 5.52
C THR A 358 6.98 4.12 6.09
N GLY A 359 7.83 4.25 7.11
CA GLY A 359 7.85 5.37 8.08
C GLY A 359 8.34 6.73 7.58
N TRP A 360 8.60 6.90 6.27
CA TRP A 360 8.91 8.19 5.63
C TRP A 360 7.69 8.86 5.02
N PHE A 361 6.52 8.27 5.24
CA PHE A 361 5.25 8.83 4.83
C PHE A 361 4.94 10.10 5.64
N ASP A 362 5.32 11.26 5.10
CA ASP A 362 4.78 12.57 5.52
C ASP A 362 3.57 12.85 4.61
N PRO A 363 2.34 12.45 5.00
CA PRO A 363 1.15 12.85 4.26
C PRO A 363 1.18 14.37 4.14
N THR A 364 1.23 14.88 2.92
CA THR A 364 0.89 16.30 2.77
C THR A 364 -0.53 16.47 3.31
N PRO A 365 -0.77 17.40 4.27
CA PRO A 365 -2.10 17.62 4.80
C PRO A 365 -3.12 17.79 3.67
N GLY A 366 -4.19 16.99 3.67
CA GLY A 366 -5.22 16.98 2.63
C GLY A 366 -5.21 15.77 1.68
N GLY A 367 -4.21 14.88 1.75
CA GLY A 367 -4.24 13.61 1.03
C GLY A 367 -5.26 12.64 1.65
N ASN A 368 -6.32 12.32 0.91
CA ASN A 368 -7.26 11.30 1.35
C ASN A 368 -6.70 9.90 1.05
N ILE A 369 -6.47 9.09 2.09
CA ILE A 369 -6.00 7.70 1.93
C ILE A 369 -6.91 6.79 2.73
N TRP A 370 -7.40 5.75 2.07
CA TRP A 370 -8.34 4.80 2.62
C TRP A 370 -7.77 3.40 2.48
N ILE A 371 -7.76 2.66 3.58
CA ILE A 371 -7.30 1.28 3.59
C ILE A 371 -8.25 0.49 4.46
N HIS A 372 -8.87 -0.54 3.88
CA HIS A 372 -9.98 -1.23 4.52
C HIS A 372 -10.15 -2.64 3.94
N ASP A 373 -10.83 -3.52 4.67
CA ASP A 373 -11.29 -4.83 4.19
C ASP A 373 -10.24 -5.75 3.53
N ASN A 374 -8.95 -5.49 3.75
CA ASN A 374 -7.88 -6.38 3.34
C ASN A 374 -7.82 -7.59 4.29
N TYR A 375 -7.52 -8.76 3.77
CA TYR A 375 -7.60 -10.03 4.51
C TYR A 375 -6.50 -11.00 4.09
N GLY A 376 -6.36 -12.13 4.78
CA GLY A 376 -5.46 -13.20 4.38
C GLY A 376 -4.70 -13.84 5.55
N ASN A 377 -3.57 -14.47 5.22
CA ASN A 377 -2.69 -15.15 6.17
C ASN A 377 -1.32 -14.46 6.20
N TRP A 378 -0.85 -14.08 7.38
CA TRP A 378 0.49 -13.52 7.55
C TRP A 378 1.16 -14.08 8.81
N ILE A 379 2.48 -14.22 8.77
CA ILE A 379 3.28 -14.64 9.92
C ILE A 379 3.68 -13.39 10.71
N GLY A 380 3.05 -13.17 11.87
CA GLY A 380 3.35 -12.02 12.72
C GLY A 380 2.11 -11.20 13.07
N ALA A 381 2.29 -10.17 13.90
CA ALA A 381 1.21 -9.24 14.16
C ALA A 381 1.09 -8.27 12.97
N PHE A 382 -0.15 -7.96 12.56
CA PHE A 382 -0.42 -6.86 11.64
C PHE A 382 -0.23 -5.55 12.41
N THR A 383 1.02 -5.15 12.67
CA THR A 383 1.30 -4.20 13.75
C THR A 383 1.21 -2.73 13.37
N LYS A 384 1.16 -2.33 12.10
CA LYS A 384 1.08 -0.91 11.78
C LYS A 384 0.31 -0.63 10.50
N PHE A 385 -0.95 -0.28 10.67
CA PHE A 385 -1.42 0.92 10.00
C PHE A 385 -0.75 2.09 10.74
N VAL A 386 0.16 2.81 10.09
CA VAL A 386 0.54 4.18 10.48
C VAL A 386 1.54 4.30 11.65
N GLY A 387 2.84 4.31 11.31
CA GLY A 387 3.90 4.99 12.07
C GLY A 387 4.00 6.49 11.73
N LEU A 388 2.88 7.22 11.78
CA LEU A 388 2.74 8.69 11.79
C LEU A 388 3.70 9.41 12.76
N LYS A 389 4.96 9.62 12.42
CA LYS A 389 5.83 10.54 13.18
C LYS A 389 5.45 12.00 12.85
N GLY A 390 4.47 12.56 13.57
CA GLY A 390 4.19 14.00 13.59
C GLY A 390 3.01 14.53 12.76
N ALA A 391 2.10 13.68 12.29
CA ALA A 391 0.95 14.15 11.50
C ALA A 391 -0.10 14.92 12.35
N PRO A 392 -0.67 16.03 11.85
CA PRO A 392 -1.80 16.71 12.49
C PRO A 392 -3.06 15.84 12.54
N SER A 393 -3.89 16.10 13.54
CA SER A 393 -4.92 15.24 14.13
C SER A 393 -6.22 15.05 13.32
N SER A 394 -6.18 14.79 12.02
CA SER A 394 -7.42 14.45 11.29
C SER A 394 -7.20 13.49 10.13
N TRP A 395 -7.00 12.22 10.47
CA TRP A 395 -7.29 11.09 9.61
C TRP A 395 -8.74 10.64 9.89
N TYR A 396 -9.63 10.79 8.92
CA TYR A 396 -11.00 10.26 8.99
C TYR A 396 -11.03 8.85 8.41
N ASN A 397 -11.61 7.89 9.13
CA ASN A 397 -11.96 6.54 8.64
C ASN A 397 -10.82 5.60 8.20
N THR A 398 -9.82 5.37 9.06
CA THR A 398 -9.12 4.08 9.01
C THR A 398 -9.98 3.02 9.70
N ASN A 399 -11.04 2.53 9.04
CA ASN A 399 -11.77 1.35 9.50
C ASN A 399 -10.90 0.12 9.22
N VAL A 400 -9.98 -0.16 10.15
CA VAL A 400 -9.21 -1.40 10.15
C VAL A 400 -10.12 -2.51 10.63
N TRP A 401 -10.82 -3.15 9.70
CA TRP A 401 -11.61 -4.34 10.01
C TRP A 401 -10.70 -5.56 9.97
N ASN A 402 -10.12 -5.87 11.13
CA ASN A 402 -9.17 -6.95 11.31
C ASN A 402 -9.94 -8.27 11.56
N ASN A 403 -10.36 -8.95 10.49
CA ASN A 403 -10.87 -10.32 10.60
C ASN A 403 -9.72 -11.31 10.70
N ASN A 404 -8.93 -11.21 11.78
CA ASN A 404 -8.00 -12.27 12.15
C ASN A 404 -8.82 -13.50 12.58
N LYS A 405 -9.04 -14.43 11.65
CA LYS A 405 -9.26 -15.82 12.04
C LYS A 405 -7.91 -16.40 12.41
N THR A 406 -7.56 -16.30 13.69
CA THR A 406 -6.59 -17.23 14.28
C THR A 406 -7.21 -18.64 14.16
N ASN A 407 -6.62 -19.47 13.30
CA ASN A 407 -6.80 -20.93 13.42
C ASN A 407 -5.82 -21.46 14.46
#